data_AF-A0A2T4WMF7-F1
#
_entry.id   AF-A0A2T4WMF7-F1
#
_cell.length_a   1.000
_cell.length_b   1.000
_cell.length_c   1.000
_cell.angle_alpha   90.00
_cell.angle_beta   90.00
_cell.angle_gamma   90.00
#
_symmetry.space_group_name_H-M   'P 1'
#
loop_
_entity.id
_entity.type
_entity.pdbx_description
1 polymer ?
#
loop_
_entity_poly.entity_id
_entity_poly.type
_entity_poly.pdbx_seq_one_letter_code
_entity_poly.pdbx_strand_id
1 'polypeptide(L)'
;MIKDNKASKYLIYAVGEIILVVIGILIALSINNWNQTRLDKLRSIDYHERLMEDINFSISQSNNVNDVGQATLEAIVKSIALLEKGNIETEEERAVFQHALVWYSRINYQIPNISTLDEMESSGDLGLIYNAQLRNDLVNLVYHS
;
A
#
# COMPACT_ATOMS: atom_id res chain seq x y z
N MET A 1 -40.89 31.50 59.43
CA MET A 1 -40.61 30.21 58.75
C MET A 1 -41.13 30.26 57.32
N ILE A 2 -40.36 30.72 56.33
CA ILE A 2 -40.53 30.35 54.91
C ILE A 2 -39.15 30.42 54.25
N LYS A 3 -38.27 29.49 54.64
CA LYS A 3 -37.14 29.09 53.81
C LYS A 3 -37.46 27.67 53.33
N ASP A 4 -36.89 27.28 52.21
CA ASP A 4 -36.75 25.88 51.79
C ASP A 4 -37.86 25.26 50.94
N ASN A 5 -38.09 25.78 49.73
CA ASN A 5 -38.38 24.86 48.60
C ASN A 5 -38.27 25.49 47.21
N LYS A 6 -38.44 26.82 47.07
CA LYS A 6 -38.39 27.45 45.73
C LYS A 6 -36.98 27.46 45.14
N ALA A 7 -35.95 27.83 45.92
CA ALA A 7 -34.56 27.85 45.45
C ALA A 7 -34.04 26.45 45.06
N SER A 8 -34.37 25.43 45.85
CA SER A 8 -34.07 24.02 45.53
C SER A 8 -34.73 23.58 44.22
N LYS A 9 -35.98 23.99 43.99
CA LYS A 9 -36.70 23.69 42.75
C LYS A 9 -36.05 24.32 41.51
N TYR A 10 -35.62 25.58 41.59
CA TYR A 10 -34.90 26.23 40.48
C TYR A 10 -33.54 25.59 40.21
N LEU A 11 -32.81 25.17 41.25
CA LEU A 11 -31.54 24.45 41.10
C LEU A 11 -31.73 23.09 40.40
N ILE A 12 -32.76 22.32 40.76
CA ILE A 12 -33.07 21.04 40.09
C ILE A 12 -33.41 21.25 38.62
N TYR A 13 -34.17 22.29 38.27
CA TYR A 13 -34.47 22.61 36.87
C TYR A 13 -33.23 23.03 36.08
N ALA A 14 -32.38 23.88 36.65
CA ALA A 14 -31.14 24.31 36.00
C ALA A 14 -30.16 23.13 35.78
N VAL A 15 -30.06 22.22 36.76
CA VAL A 15 -29.26 20.99 36.62
C VAL A 15 -29.85 20.08 35.53
N GLY A 16 -31.18 19.94 35.48
CA GLY A 16 -31.86 19.19 34.43
C GLY A 16 -31.60 19.75 33.03
N GLU A 17 -31.61 21.07 32.88
CA GLU A 17 -31.30 21.76 31.62
C GLU A 17 -29.84 21.52 31.19
N ILE A 18 -28.88 21.65 32.11
CA ILE A 18 -27.48 21.37 31.83
C ILE A 18 -27.29 19.91 31.38
N ILE A 19 -27.90 18.95 32.08
CA ILE A 19 -27.81 17.53 31.72
C ILE A 19 -28.40 17.30 30.32
N LEU A 20 -29.54 17.92 30.00
CA LEU A 20 -30.17 17.78 28.70
C LEU A 20 -29.31 18.37 27.56
N VAL A 21 -28.68 19.53 27.79
CA VAL A 21 -27.73 20.13 26.86
C VAL A 21 -26.50 19.23 26.67
N VAL A 22 -25.93 18.70 27.76
CA VAL A 22 -24.78 17.80 27.71
C VAL A 22 -25.11 16.53 26.93
N ILE A 23 -26.27 15.92 27.15
CA ILE A 23 -26.73 14.75 26.37
C ILE A 23 -26.84 15.12 24.89
N GLY A 24 -27.40 16.28 24.56
CA GLY A 24 -27.47 16.75 23.17
C GLY A 24 -26.10 16.85 22.50
N ILE A 25 -25.11 17.44 23.19
CA ILE A 25 -23.74 17.57 22.68
C ILE A 25 -23.08 16.19 22.50
N LEU A 26 -23.24 15.29 23.49
CA LEU A 26 -22.67 13.96 23.42
C LEU A 26 -23.25 13.13 22.27
N ILE A 27 -24.56 13.23 22.02
CA ILE A 27 -25.21 12.56 20.89
C ILE A 27 -24.68 13.14 19.57
N ALA A 28 -24.61 14.46 19.44
CA ALA A 28 -24.09 15.11 18.25
C ALA A 28 -22.63 14.70 17.95
N LEU A 29 -21.77 14.69 18.97
CA LEU A 29 -20.39 14.24 18.86
C LEU A 29 -20.30 12.75 18.50
N SER A 30 -21.16 11.91 19.09
CA SER A 30 -21.20 10.47 18.81
C SER A 30 -21.58 10.19 17.36
N ILE A 31 -22.59 10.90 16.82
CA ILE A 31 -22.99 10.78 15.42
C ILE A 31 -21.84 11.20 14.50
N ASN A 32 -21.16 12.32 14.82
CA ASN A 32 -20.03 12.80 14.05
C ASN A 32 -18.87 11.78 14.03
N ASN A 33 -18.50 11.25 15.20
CA ASN A 33 -17.43 10.25 15.34
C ASN A 33 -17.77 8.94 14.63
N TRP A 34 -19.04 8.52 14.66
CA TRP A 34 -19.51 7.34 13.95
C TRP A 34 -19.40 7.53 12.43
N ASN A 35 -19.82 8.69 11.91
CA ASN A 35 -19.69 8.97 10.48
C ASN A 35 -18.22 9.06 10.05
N GLN A 36 -17.34 9.67 10.86
CA GLN A 36 -15.91 9.72 10.58
C GLN A 36 -15.30 8.31 10.52
N THR A 37 -15.56 7.47 11.54
CA THR A 37 -15.11 6.07 11.57
C THR A 37 -15.58 5.29 10.34
N ARG A 38 -16.83 5.53 9.89
CA ARG A 38 -17.38 4.91 8.68
C ARG A 38 -16.62 5.34 7.43
N LEU A 39 -16.32 6.64 7.29
CA LEU A 39 -15.57 7.17 6.15
C LEU A 39 -14.13 6.65 6.12
N ASP A 40 -13.46 6.62 7.29
CA ASP A 40 -12.11 6.07 7.42
C ASP A 40 -12.08 4.58 7.06
N LYS A 41 -13.12 3.82 7.43
CA LYS A 41 -13.24 2.42 7.05
C LYS A 41 -13.42 2.23 5.55
N LEU A 42 -14.20 3.08 4.88
CA LEU A 42 -14.37 3.03 3.43
C LEU A 42 -13.05 3.35 2.71
N ARG A 43 -12.32 4.38 3.14
CA ARG A 43 -10.99 4.68 2.61
C ARG A 43 -10.00 3.54 2.84
N SER A 44 -10.01 2.95 4.04
CA SER A 44 -9.18 1.79 4.36
C SER A 44 -9.43 0.65 3.35
N ILE A 45 -10.69 0.33 3.05
CA ILE A 45 -11.03 -0.73 2.07
C ILE A 45 -10.50 -0.37 0.67
N ASP A 46 -10.75 0.84 0.20
CA ASP A 46 -10.26 1.33 -1.10
C ASP A 46 -8.73 1.21 -1.19
N TYR A 47 -8.01 1.67 -0.17
CA TYR A 47 -6.55 1.52 -0.11
C TYR A 47 -6.11 0.06 -0.14
N HIS A 48 -6.79 -0.85 0.54
CA HIS A 48 -6.43 -2.28 0.50
C HIS A 48 -6.61 -2.87 -0.91
N GLU A 49 -7.69 -2.50 -1.62
CA GLU A 49 -7.93 -2.96 -2.99
C GLU A 49 -6.84 -2.45 -3.94
N ARG A 50 -6.50 -1.16 -3.85
CA ARG A 50 -5.47 -0.52 -4.67
C ARG A 50 -4.06 -1.04 -4.36
N LEU A 51 -3.72 -1.24 -3.09
CA LEU A 51 -2.45 -1.87 -2.70
C LEU A 51 -2.33 -3.29 -3.26
N MET A 52 -3.43 -4.04 -3.28
CA MET A 52 -3.45 -5.38 -3.87
C MET A 52 -3.21 -5.33 -5.39
N GLU A 53 -3.79 -4.35 -6.09
CA GLU A 53 -3.54 -4.12 -7.51
C GLU A 53 -2.07 -3.77 -7.78
N ASP A 54 -1.51 -2.80 -7.05
CA ASP A 54 -0.10 -2.38 -7.16
C ASP A 54 0.88 -3.54 -6.91
N ILE A 55 0.61 -4.37 -5.89
CA ILE A 55 1.44 -5.54 -5.56
C ILE A 55 1.34 -6.60 -6.64
N ASN A 56 0.13 -6.92 -7.13
CA ASN A 56 -0.05 -7.91 -8.19
C ASN A 56 0.60 -7.46 -9.50
N PHE A 57 0.50 -6.17 -9.82
CA PHE A 57 1.20 -5.59 -10.95
C PHE A 57 2.71 -5.73 -10.79
N SER A 58 3.25 -5.39 -9.62
CA SER A 58 4.69 -5.54 -9.31
C SER A 58 5.16 -6.99 -9.41
N ILE A 59 4.38 -7.96 -8.91
CA ILE A 59 4.66 -9.39 -9.06
C ILE A 59 4.70 -9.79 -10.54
N SER A 60 3.75 -9.32 -11.34
CA SER A 60 3.71 -9.62 -12.78
C SER A 60 4.93 -9.05 -13.52
N GLN A 61 5.36 -7.83 -13.20
CA GLN A 61 6.58 -7.24 -13.75
C GLN A 61 7.82 -8.04 -13.33
N SER A 62 7.92 -8.39 -12.04
CA SER A 62 9.03 -9.18 -11.52
C SER A 62 9.14 -10.55 -12.20
N ASN A 63 8.01 -11.22 -12.45
CA ASN A 63 7.99 -12.49 -13.17
C ASN A 63 8.46 -12.32 -14.61
N ASN A 64 8.02 -11.26 -15.30
CA ASN A 64 8.48 -10.97 -16.66
C ASN A 64 10.01 -10.75 -16.72
N VAL A 65 10.55 -9.96 -15.77
CA VAL A 65 11.99 -9.73 -15.67
C VAL A 65 12.74 -11.03 -15.37
N ASN A 66 12.20 -11.88 -14.48
CA ASN A 66 12.80 -13.18 -14.18
C ASN A 66 12.81 -14.11 -15.41
N ASP A 67 11.71 -14.18 -16.16
CA ASP A 67 11.62 -15.01 -17.38
C ASP A 67 12.62 -14.54 -18.45
N VAL A 68 12.70 -13.22 -18.68
CA VAL A 68 13.70 -12.62 -19.58
C VAL A 68 15.12 -12.90 -19.08
N GLY A 69 15.34 -12.80 -17.76
CA GLY A 69 16.61 -13.08 -17.12
C GLY A 69 17.06 -14.53 -17.32
N GLN A 70 16.16 -15.50 -17.13
CA GLN A 70 16.43 -16.92 -17.36
C GLN A 70 16.77 -17.20 -18.83
N ALA A 71 15.95 -16.71 -19.76
CA ALA A 71 16.20 -16.87 -21.20
C ALA A 71 17.54 -16.23 -21.62
N THR A 72 17.88 -15.07 -21.04
CA THR A 72 19.14 -14.39 -21.30
C THR A 72 20.32 -15.17 -20.71
N LEU A 73 20.19 -15.73 -19.50
CA LEU A 73 21.22 -16.57 -18.88
C LEU A 73 21.51 -17.81 -19.73
N GLU A 74 20.47 -18.49 -20.20
CA GLU A 74 20.63 -19.62 -21.11
C GLU A 74 21.32 -19.21 -22.41
N ALA A 75 20.95 -18.06 -22.98
CA ALA A 75 21.58 -17.54 -24.18
C ALA A 75 23.06 -17.20 -23.96
N ILE A 76 23.42 -16.63 -22.80
CA ILE A 76 24.81 -16.34 -22.42
C ILE A 76 25.62 -17.63 -22.31
N VAL A 77 25.10 -18.64 -21.61
CA VAL A 77 25.80 -19.93 -21.44
C VAL A 77 26.05 -20.60 -22.80
N LYS A 78 25.04 -20.63 -23.68
CA LYS A 78 25.20 -21.15 -25.04
C LYS A 78 26.21 -20.33 -25.85
N SER A 79 26.16 -19.00 -25.72
CA SER A 79 27.10 -18.09 -26.39
C SER A 79 28.55 -18.33 -25.97
N ILE A 80 28.81 -18.57 -24.68
CA ILE A 80 30.15 -18.90 -24.18
C ILE A 80 30.64 -20.20 -24.83
N ALA A 81 29.82 -21.24 -24.87
CA ALA A 81 30.20 -22.52 -25.51
C ALA A 81 30.51 -22.37 -27.01
N LEU A 82 29.76 -21.52 -27.73
CA LEU A 82 30.03 -21.21 -29.14
C LEU A 82 31.35 -20.46 -29.34
N LEU A 83 31.66 -19.52 -28.44
CA LEU A 83 32.94 -18.81 -28.45
C LEU A 83 34.11 -19.75 -28.15
N GLU A 84 33.95 -20.69 -27.23
CA GLU A 84 34.96 -21.71 -26.92
C GLU A 84 35.20 -22.68 -28.09
N LYS A 85 34.15 -23.05 -28.82
CA LYS A 85 34.24 -23.81 -30.08
C LYS A 85 35.00 -23.01 -31.16
N GLY A 86 35.00 -21.68 -31.08
CA GLY A 86 35.71 -20.79 -32.00
C GLY A 86 35.01 -20.58 -33.35
N ASN A 87 33.76 -21.02 -33.50
CA ASN A 87 32.95 -20.71 -34.69
C ASN A 87 31.47 -20.53 -34.35
N ILE A 88 30.80 -19.68 -35.15
CA ILE A 88 29.35 -19.47 -35.17
C ILE A 88 28.94 -19.63 -36.63
N GLU A 89 28.37 -20.78 -36.98
CA GLU A 89 28.16 -21.19 -38.38
C GLU A 89 26.71 -20.99 -38.79
N THR A 90 25.78 -21.32 -37.90
CA THR A 90 24.34 -21.33 -38.19
C THR A 90 23.66 -20.01 -37.83
N GLU A 91 22.51 -19.75 -38.47
CA GLU A 91 21.69 -18.57 -38.15
C GLU A 91 21.10 -18.65 -36.73
N GLU A 92 20.81 -19.86 -36.25
CA GLU A 92 20.33 -20.09 -34.89
C GLU A 92 21.40 -19.71 -33.84
N GLU A 93 22.64 -20.13 -34.04
CA GLU A 93 23.77 -19.78 -33.16
C GLU A 93 24.01 -18.25 -33.13
N ARG A 94 23.89 -17.58 -34.30
CA ARG A 94 23.97 -16.10 -34.36
C ARG A 94 22.83 -15.44 -33.58
N ALA A 95 21.61 -15.94 -33.71
CA ALA A 95 20.44 -15.40 -33.01
C ALA A 95 20.59 -15.53 -31.49
N VAL A 96 21.08 -16.67 -31.00
CA VAL A 96 21.39 -16.89 -29.58
C VAL A 96 22.44 -15.88 -29.09
N PHE A 97 23.52 -15.70 -29.86
CA PHE A 97 24.58 -14.75 -29.52
C PHE A 97 24.09 -13.30 -29.47
N GLN A 98 23.31 -12.88 -30.46
CA GLN A 98 22.71 -11.55 -30.50
C GLN A 98 21.73 -11.33 -29.34
N HIS A 99 20.89 -12.32 -29.03
CA HIS A 99 19.98 -12.26 -27.90
C HIS A 99 20.75 -12.04 -26.60
N ALA A 100 21.80 -12.81 -26.35
CA ALA A 100 22.66 -12.67 -25.17
C ALA A 100 23.25 -11.25 -25.06
N LEU A 101 23.82 -10.72 -26.14
CA LEU A 101 24.42 -9.38 -26.15
C LEU A 101 23.40 -8.26 -25.91
N VAL A 102 22.25 -8.32 -26.58
CA VAL A 102 21.22 -7.28 -26.49
C VAL A 102 20.58 -7.28 -25.11
N TRP A 103 20.18 -8.46 -24.61
CA TRP A 103 19.38 -8.56 -23.40
C TRP A 103 20.21 -8.50 -22.12
N TYR A 104 21.48 -8.91 -22.14
CA TYR A 104 22.36 -8.79 -20.96
C TYR A 104 22.39 -7.35 -20.41
N SER A 105 22.49 -6.36 -21.28
CA SER A 105 22.51 -4.94 -20.89
C SER A 105 21.15 -4.35 -20.50
N ARG A 106 20.06 -5.09 -20.75
CA ARG A 106 18.68 -4.63 -20.57
C ARG A 106 17.99 -5.21 -19.35
N ILE A 107 18.60 -6.19 -18.68
CA ILE A 107 18.12 -6.69 -17.39
C ILE A 107 18.40 -5.60 -16.35
N ASN A 108 17.40 -4.76 -16.10
CA ASN A 108 17.44 -3.77 -15.04
C ASN A 108 16.61 -4.27 -13.86
N TYR A 109 17.14 -4.11 -12.65
CA TYR A 109 16.37 -4.30 -11.43
C TYR A 109 15.26 -3.24 -11.39
N GLN A 110 14.01 -3.68 -11.36
CA GLN A 110 12.87 -2.78 -11.15
C GLN A 110 12.50 -2.80 -9.67
N ILE A 111 12.59 -1.63 -9.05
CA ILE A 111 12.06 -1.42 -7.70
C ILE A 111 10.52 -1.50 -7.80
N PRO A 112 9.84 -2.26 -6.92
CA PRO A 112 8.39 -2.29 -6.88
C PRO A 112 7.84 -0.86 -6.79
N ASN A 113 6.92 -0.50 -7.69
CA ASN A 113 6.23 0.79 -7.63
C ASN A 113 4.87 0.56 -6.97
N ILE A 114 4.72 1.05 -5.74
CA ILE A 114 3.48 0.98 -4.97
C ILE A 114 2.97 2.40 -4.76
N SER A 115 2.46 2.99 -5.84
CA SER A 115 1.98 4.38 -5.87
C SER A 115 0.92 4.68 -4.81
N THR A 116 0.13 3.68 -4.45
CA THR A 116 -0.87 3.79 -3.38
C THR A 116 -0.22 4.03 -2.02
N LEU A 117 0.95 3.44 -1.75
CA LEU A 117 1.65 3.63 -0.50
C LEU A 117 2.23 5.05 -0.40
N ASP A 118 2.79 5.58 -1.50
CA ASP A 118 3.28 6.96 -1.59
C ASP A 118 2.16 7.98 -1.34
N GLU A 119 0.96 7.72 -1.89
CA GLU A 119 -0.23 8.52 -1.63
C GLU A 119 -0.61 8.48 -0.14
N MET A 120 -0.69 7.28 0.45
CA MET A 120 -1.05 7.11 1.87
C MET A 120 -0.05 7.78 2.81
N GLU A 121 1.24 7.78 2.47
CA GLU A 121 2.26 8.52 3.22
C GLU A 121 2.04 10.03 3.09
N SER A 122 1.84 10.51 1.86
CA SER A 122 1.63 11.93 1.58
C SER A 122 0.34 12.49 2.21
N SER A 123 -0.71 11.68 2.31
CA SER A 123 -1.99 12.04 2.93
C SER A 123 -2.03 11.83 4.44
N GLY A 124 -1.03 11.14 5.02
CA GLY A 124 -1.03 10.74 6.43
C GLY A 124 -1.95 9.58 6.76
N ASP A 125 -2.44 8.87 5.75
CA ASP A 125 -3.41 7.76 5.86
C ASP A 125 -2.76 6.40 6.13
N LEU A 126 -1.44 6.31 6.32
CA LEU A 126 -0.77 5.05 6.72
C LEU A 126 -1.42 4.40 7.95
N GLY A 127 -1.99 5.19 8.86
CA GLY A 127 -2.74 4.69 10.02
C GLY A 127 -4.01 3.89 9.67
N LEU A 128 -4.54 4.02 8.45
CA LEU A 128 -5.69 3.26 7.95
C LEU A 128 -5.34 1.80 7.60
N ILE A 129 -4.05 1.46 7.54
CA ILE A 129 -3.57 0.07 7.56
C ILE A 129 -3.50 -0.35 9.03
N TYR A 130 -4.60 -0.92 9.55
CA TYR A 130 -4.71 -1.24 10.98
C TYR A 130 -3.69 -2.28 11.45
N ASN A 131 -3.30 -3.22 10.59
CA ASN A 131 -2.27 -4.19 10.92
C ASN A 131 -0.88 -3.52 10.85
N ALA A 132 -0.30 -3.26 12.03
CA ALA A 132 0.99 -2.59 12.14
C ALA A 132 2.15 -3.36 11.50
N GLN A 133 2.13 -4.71 11.56
CA GLN A 133 3.16 -5.53 10.92
C GLN A 133 3.08 -5.39 9.40
N LEU A 134 1.89 -5.59 8.82
CA LEU A 134 1.66 -5.44 7.39
C LEU A 134 2.08 -4.05 6.89
N ARG A 135 1.71 -3.00 7.64
CA ARG A 135 2.11 -1.62 7.31
C ARG A 135 3.63 -1.46 7.25
N ASN A 136 4.35 -2.00 8.23
CA ASN A 136 5.81 -1.93 8.25
C ASN A 136 6.42 -2.76 7.11
N ASP A 137 5.87 -3.93 6.81
CA ASP A 137 6.33 -4.78 5.71
C ASP A 137 6.17 -4.06 4.35
N LEU A 138 5.05 -3.37 4.13
CA LEU A 138 4.81 -2.56 2.92
C LEU A 138 5.78 -1.37 2.82
N VAL A 139 6.01 -0.65 3.92
CA VAL A 139 6.99 0.46 3.95
C VAL A 139 8.40 -0.04 3.65
N ASN A 140 8.80 -1.18 4.21
CA ASN A 140 10.11 -1.77 3.95
C ASN A 140 10.26 -2.24 2.49
N LEU A 141 9.19 -2.77 1.89
CA LEU A 141 9.18 -3.21 0.49
C LEU A 141 9.53 -2.07 -0.48
N VAL A 142 9.08 -0.85 -0.21
CA VAL A 142 9.27 0.31 -1.10
C VAL A 142 10.57 1.08 -0.79
N TYR A 143 10.90 1.27 0.49
CA TYR A 143 11.97 2.21 0.87
C TYR A 143 13.29 1.56 1.29
N HIS A 144 13.35 0.23 1.42
CA HIS A 144 14.53 -0.50 1.88
C HIS A 144 14.93 -1.66 0.96
N SER A 145 14.45 -1.68 -0.29
CA SER A 145 14.81 -2.66 -1.33
C SER A 145 16.01 -2.25 -2.18
#